data_AF-A0A969LN72-F1
#
_entry.id   AF-A0A969LN72-F1
#
_cell.length_a   1.000
_cell.length_b   1.000
_cell.length_c   1.000
_cell.angle_alpha   90.00
_cell.angle_beta   90.00
_cell.angle_gamma   90.00
#
_symmetry.space_group_name_H-M   'P 1'
#
loop_
_entity.id
_entity.type
_entity.pdbx_description
1 polymer ?
#
loop_
_entity_poly.entity_id
_entity_poly.type
_entity_poly.pdbx_seq_one_letter_code
_entity_poly.pdbx_strand_id
1 'polypeptide(L)'
;MTAALKSLAEKGGRDFYDGMIGYAIADDLSRGGSSISKNDLKAYRARSVEPTIIARKGKRYLFPPGSALAGSFGDMMNADDESPSPLDRLRITNLAQSFLAAYAEHRQGDLDFGEWSSHVSVIDGDGNMASLSQSLGSMFGSKVVLPTTGILANNFAMPTQYGFERGTDRSIASHYLLPVLALSGERAWLAIGVSGNRHILPTLVQIVWLLSEFGYAVEDAFHHARLGISLSGQIEIDASAPQEVKTALKQLFSRDRGSGRCEPVRTAMRCGRACGPVLRRESRDDGAHGVVGGGHGDLRAIRFGISHRGARRAPRPAAPRGRD
;
A
#
# COMPACT_ATOMS: atom_id res chain seq x y z
N MET A 1 13.88 16.19 -15.45
CA MET A 1 13.38 14.82 -15.26
C MET A 1 13.79 13.85 -16.36
N THR A 2 13.46 14.09 -17.64
CA THR A 2 13.77 13.13 -18.75
C THR A 2 15.25 12.72 -18.83
N ALA A 3 16.18 13.66 -18.68
CA ALA A 3 17.61 13.38 -18.68
C ALA A 3 18.03 12.49 -17.49
N ALA A 4 17.47 12.71 -16.30
CA ALA A 4 17.74 11.90 -15.13
C ALA A 4 17.25 10.46 -15.32
N LEU A 5 16.03 10.27 -15.84
CA LEU A 5 15.49 8.94 -16.11
C LEU A 5 16.30 8.18 -17.18
N LYS A 6 16.78 8.87 -18.22
CA LYS A 6 17.68 8.27 -19.22
C LYS A 6 19.01 7.83 -18.59
N SER A 7 19.63 8.68 -17.77
CA SER A 7 20.86 8.33 -17.05
C SER A 7 20.68 7.09 -16.18
N LEU A 8 19.56 7.00 -15.44
CA LEU A 8 19.24 5.84 -14.61
C LEU A 8 18.98 4.57 -15.42
N ALA A 9 18.37 4.69 -16.60
CA ALA A 9 18.15 3.55 -17.49
C ALA A 9 19.47 3.01 -18.07
N GLU A 10 20.42 3.89 -18.39
CA GLU A 10 21.71 3.53 -19.00
C GLU A 10 22.76 3.08 -17.97
N LYS A 11 22.84 3.78 -16.82
CA LYS A 11 23.88 3.59 -15.80
C LYS A 11 23.40 2.81 -14.57
N GLY A 12 22.11 2.51 -14.51
CA GLY A 12 21.48 1.80 -13.41
C GLY A 12 21.16 2.71 -12.21
N GLY A 13 20.38 2.16 -11.27
CA GLY A 13 19.87 2.90 -10.11
C GLY A 13 20.93 3.45 -9.16
N ARG A 14 22.18 2.97 -9.24
CA ARG A 14 23.26 3.44 -8.37
C ARG A 14 23.73 4.86 -8.70
N ASP A 15 23.54 5.31 -9.94
CA ASP A 15 23.82 6.70 -10.36
C ASP A 15 22.98 7.74 -9.59
N PHE A 16 21.79 7.34 -9.12
CA PHE A 16 20.93 8.18 -8.26
C PHE A 16 21.59 8.55 -6.92
N TYR A 17 22.53 7.73 -6.44
CA TYR A 17 23.03 7.81 -5.08
C TYR A 17 24.55 7.99 -5.00
N ASP A 18 25.30 7.38 -5.91
CA ASP A 18 26.77 7.45 -5.98
C ASP A 18 27.19 7.63 -7.44
N GLY A 19 26.70 8.70 -8.04
CA GLY A 19 26.94 9.06 -9.42
C GLY A 19 26.54 10.50 -9.69
N MET A 20 26.44 10.86 -10.97
CA MET A 20 26.20 12.25 -11.38
C MET A 20 24.86 12.77 -10.87
N ILE A 21 23.82 11.94 -10.92
CA ILE A 21 22.49 12.31 -10.43
C ILE A 21 22.52 12.51 -8.92
N GLY A 22 23.13 11.58 -8.16
CA GLY A 22 23.25 11.72 -6.71
C GLY A 22 24.02 12.96 -6.29
N TYR A 23 25.12 13.29 -6.97
CA TYR A 23 25.90 14.49 -6.65
C TYR A 23 25.13 15.76 -7.00
N ALA A 24 24.41 15.79 -8.12
CA ALA A 24 23.53 16.90 -8.48
C ALA A 24 22.40 17.10 -7.46
N ILE A 25 21.80 16.01 -6.95
CA ILE A 25 20.79 16.06 -5.88
C ILE A 25 21.37 16.70 -4.62
N ALA A 26 22.53 16.22 -4.14
CA ALA A 26 23.14 16.76 -2.93
C ALA A 26 23.54 18.25 -3.09
N ASP A 27 24.04 18.64 -4.26
CA ASP A 27 24.40 20.03 -4.54
C ASP A 27 23.17 20.95 -4.59
N ASP A 28 22.07 20.51 -5.21
CA ASP A 28 20.78 21.22 -5.19
C ASP A 28 20.24 21.37 -3.75
N LEU A 29 20.27 20.28 -2.97
CA LEU A 29 19.81 20.26 -1.58
C LEU A 29 20.65 21.19 -0.69
N SER A 30 21.97 21.16 -0.84
CA SER A 30 22.89 22.02 -0.08
C SER A 30 22.67 23.50 -0.39
N ARG A 31 22.45 23.86 -1.67
CA ARG A 31 22.06 25.23 -2.06
C ARG A 31 20.75 25.69 -1.42
N GLY A 32 19.83 24.76 -1.18
CA GLY A 32 18.57 25.00 -0.46
C GLY A 32 18.69 25.01 1.07
N GLY A 33 19.90 24.89 1.63
CA GLY A 33 20.13 24.87 3.08
C GLY A 33 19.89 23.51 3.75
N SER A 34 19.74 22.44 2.98
CA SER A 34 19.61 21.07 3.53
C SER A 34 20.95 20.55 4.06
N SER A 35 20.91 19.76 5.13
CA SER A 35 22.07 19.05 5.68
C SER A 35 22.37 17.71 4.99
N ILE A 36 21.52 17.26 4.07
CA ILE A 36 21.72 15.99 3.35
C ILE A 36 22.95 16.09 2.45
N SER A 37 23.95 15.25 2.71
CA SER A 37 25.24 15.28 2.01
C SER A 37 25.34 14.23 0.91
N LYS A 38 26.37 14.36 0.06
CA LYS A 38 26.78 13.32 -0.90
C LYS A 38 27.09 12.00 -0.20
N ASN A 39 27.67 12.05 1.00
CA ASN A 39 27.99 10.86 1.78
C ASN A 39 26.73 10.15 2.27
N ASP A 40 25.66 10.88 2.59
CA ASP A 40 24.38 10.27 3.01
C ASP A 40 23.73 9.51 1.84
N LEU A 41 23.68 10.11 0.65
CA LEU A 41 23.20 9.43 -0.56
C LEU A 41 24.08 8.23 -0.91
N LYS A 42 25.40 8.40 -0.84
CA LYS A 42 26.36 7.33 -1.12
C LYS A 42 26.25 6.17 -0.13
N ALA A 43 25.97 6.44 1.13
CA ALA A 43 25.82 5.42 2.17
C ALA A 43 24.49 4.64 2.06
N TYR A 44 23.45 5.25 1.49
CA TYR A 44 22.14 4.58 1.38
C TYR A 44 22.18 3.31 0.54
N ARG A 45 21.55 2.24 1.06
CA ARG A 45 21.27 0.98 0.36
C ARG A 45 19.83 0.54 0.66
N ALA A 46 19.12 0.13 -0.38
CA ALA A 46 17.91 -0.66 -0.22
C ALA A 46 18.29 -2.00 0.44
N ARG A 47 17.44 -2.50 1.34
CA ARG A 47 17.69 -3.74 2.06
C ARG A 47 16.75 -4.81 1.53
N SER A 48 17.29 -5.98 1.22
CA SER A 48 16.48 -7.19 1.08
C SER A 48 16.28 -7.76 2.47
N VAL A 49 15.04 -7.99 2.83
CA VAL A 49 14.63 -8.32 4.19
C VAL A 49 13.53 -9.36 4.15
N GLU A 50 13.54 -10.28 5.10
CA GLU A 50 12.51 -11.32 5.20
C GLU A 50 11.15 -10.70 5.58
N PRO A 51 10.05 -11.11 4.95
CA PRO A 51 8.75 -10.53 5.20
C PRO A 51 8.19 -10.93 6.57
N THR A 52 7.38 -10.06 7.16
CA THR A 52 6.47 -10.47 8.25
C THR A 52 5.36 -11.31 7.63
N ILE A 53 5.12 -12.51 8.18
CA ILE A 53 4.11 -13.44 7.67
C ILE A 53 2.98 -13.59 8.68
N ILE A 54 1.75 -13.30 8.24
CA ILE A 54 0.52 -13.59 8.98
C ILE A 54 -0.19 -14.76 8.28
N ALA A 55 -0.40 -15.87 8.99
CA ALA A 55 -1.10 -17.03 8.45
C ALA A 55 -2.56 -17.05 8.93
N ARG A 56 -3.50 -17.31 8.03
CA ARG A 56 -4.92 -17.42 8.37
C ARG A 56 -5.71 -18.23 7.34
N LYS A 57 -6.55 -19.17 7.82
CA LYS A 57 -7.46 -20.01 7.02
C LYS A 57 -6.79 -20.57 5.73
N GLY A 58 -5.59 -21.16 5.87
CA GLY A 58 -4.84 -21.76 4.75
C GLY A 58 -4.12 -20.77 3.82
N LYS A 59 -4.17 -19.47 4.11
CA LYS A 59 -3.45 -18.42 3.39
C LYS A 59 -2.32 -17.83 4.22
N ARG A 60 -1.29 -17.34 3.55
CA ARG A 60 -0.16 -16.60 4.15
C ARG A 60 -0.12 -15.20 3.55
N TYR A 61 -0.11 -14.16 4.38
CA TYR A 61 -0.02 -12.76 4.01
C TYR A 61 1.37 -12.24 4.38
N LEU A 62 2.09 -11.72 3.39
CA LEU A 62 3.47 -11.29 3.47
C LEU A 62 3.52 -9.76 3.42
N PHE A 63 4.16 -9.16 4.41
CA PHE A 63 4.31 -7.72 4.59
C PHE A 63 5.79 -7.33 4.65
N PRO A 64 6.15 -6.09 4.28
CA PRO A 64 7.47 -5.55 4.59
C PRO A 64 7.74 -5.63 6.09
N PRO A 65 8.94 -6.07 6.51
CA PRO A 65 9.27 -6.21 7.92
C PRO A 65 9.39 -4.87 8.61
N GLY A 66 9.15 -4.87 9.93
CA GLY A 66 9.16 -3.66 10.75
C GLY A 66 7.93 -2.76 10.54
N SER A 67 6.97 -3.15 9.70
CA SER A 67 5.68 -2.48 9.65
C SER A 67 4.87 -2.84 10.89
N ALA A 68 4.71 -1.88 11.80
CA ALA A 68 3.86 -2.02 12.98
C ALA A 68 2.39 -2.34 12.60
N LEU A 69 1.98 -1.94 11.38
CA LEU A 69 0.65 -2.24 10.83
C LEU A 69 0.43 -3.72 10.46
N ALA A 70 1.50 -4.52 10.25
CA ALA A 70 1.35 -5.94 9.93
C ALA A 70 0.76 -6.73 11.11
N GLY A 71 1.15 -6.38 12.34
CA GLY A 71 0.57 -6.95 13.57
C GLY A 71 -0.91 -6.59 13.68
N SER A 72 -1.23 -5.30 13.59
CA SER A 72 -2.62 -4.82 13.63
C SER A 72 -3.49 -5.40 12.52
N PHE A 73 -2.93 -5.66 11.33
CA PHE A 73 -3.62 -6.40 10.27
C PHE A 73 -4.02 -7.81 10.75
N GLY A 74 -3.08 -8.54 11.35
CA GLY A 74 -3.35 -9.87 11.90
C GLY A 74 -4.44 -9.85 12.97
N ASP A 75 -4.34 -8.92 13.91
CA ASP A 75 -5.34 -8.75 14.99
C ASP A 75 -6.74 -8.46 14.42
N MET A 76 -6.83 -7.54 13.45
CA MET A 76 -8.10 -7.19 12.80
C MET A 76 -8.69 -8.35 11.99
N MET A 77 -7.85 -9.14 11.31
CA MET A 77 -8.31 -10.34 10.60
C MET A 77 -8.82 -11.42 11.57
N ASN A 78 -8.38 -11.40 12.83
CA ASN A 78 -8.83 -12.32 13.88
C ASN A 78 -10.00 -11.78 14.71
N ALA A 79 -10.28 -10.47 14.66
CA ALA A 79 -11.30 -9.82 15.48
C ALA A 79 -12.74 -10.29 15.23
N ASP A 80 -12.98 -11.13 14.22
CA ASP A 80 -14.29 -11.74 13.99
C ASP A 80 -14.22 -13.04 13.14
N ASP A 81 -14.47 -14.18 13.79
CA ASP A 81 -14.52 -15.48 13.12
C ASP A 81 -15.94 -16.02 12.90
N GLU A 82 -16.99 -15.37 13.44
CA GLU A 82 -18.34 -15.96 13.51
C GLU A 82 -19.43 -15.19 12.76
N SER A 83 -19.18 -13.96 12.32
CA SER A 83 -20.23 -13.17 11.68
C SER A 83 -20.55 -13.63 10.24
N PRO A 84 -21.84 -13.77 9.87
CA PRO A 84 -22.27 -14.35 8.59
C PRO A 84 -22.26 -13.37 7.40
N SER A 85 -21.98 -12.07 7.61
CA SER A 85 -22.08 -11.05 6.56
C SER A 85 -21.00 -9.97 6.68
N PRO A 86 -20.51 -9.42 5.54
CA PRO A 86 -19.53 -8.34 5.50
C PRO A 86 -19.89 -7.10 6.33
N LEU A 87 -21.18 -6.80 6.38
CA LEU A 87 -21.70 -5.61 7.06
C LEU A 87 -22.61 -5.94 8.24
N ASP A 88 -22.45 -7.13 8.80
CA ASP A 88 -23.14 -7.49 10.02
C ASP A 88 -22.72 -6.57 11.18
N ARG A 89 -23.67 -6.32 12.08
CA ARG A 89 -23.50 -5.36 13.17
C ARG A 89 -22.35 -5.75 14.11
N LEU A 90 -22.25 -7.03 14.49
CA LEU A 90 -21.22 -7.48 15.42
C LEU A 90 -19.84 -7.20 14.83
N ARG A 91 -19.67 -7.56 13.55
CA ARG A 91 -18.39 -7.38 12.90
C ARG A 91 -17.97 -5.95 12.74
N ILE A 92 -18.88 -5.13 12.24
CA ILE A 92 -18.61 -3.71 12.03
C ILE A 92 -18.19 -3.05 13.35
N THR A 93 -18.78 -3.49 14.47
CA THR A 93 -18.41 -3.02 15.81
C THR A 93 -16.98 -3.44 16.18
N ASN A 94 -16.65 -4.73 16.06
CA ASN A 94 -15.32 -5.25 16.38
C ASN A 94 -14.25 -4.62 15.49
N LEU A 95 -14.54 -4.46 14.21
CA LEU A 95 -13.64 -3.84 13.24
C LEU A 95 -13.41 -2.36 13.55
N ALA A 96 -14.46 -1.62 13.88
CA ALA A 96 -14.35 -0.22 14.28
C ALA A 96 -13.53 -0.04 15.57
N GLN A 97 -13.75 -0.88 16.58
CA GLN A 97 -12.94 -0.89 17.81
C GLN A 97 -11.47 -1.21 17.52
N SER A 98 -11.21 -2.20 16.65
CA SER A 98 -9.86 -2.58 16.26
C SER A 98 -9.16 -1.46 15.48
N PHE A 99 -9.88 -0.74 14.62
CA PHE A 99 -9.35 0.42 13.90
C PHE A 99 -8.95 1.54 14.86
N LEU A 100 -9.76 1.81 15.88
CA LEU A 100 -9.44 2.82 16.90
C LEU A 100 -8.21 2.40 17.72
N ALA A 101 -8.12 1.14 18.14
CA ALA A 101 -6.99 0.62 18.90
C ALA A 101 -5.68 0.72 18.11
N ALA A 102 -5.68 0.23 16.86
CA ALA A 102 -4.51 0.32 16.00
C ALA A 102 -4.15 1.78 15.70
N TYR A 103 -5.13 2.65 15.47
CA TYR A 103 -4.85 4.06 15.27
C TYR A 103 -4.26 4.72 16.51
N ALA A 104 -4.74 4.41 17.70
CA ALA A 104 -4.16 4.94 18.95
C ALA A 104 -2.70 4.50 19.13
N GLU A 105 -2.36 3.28 18.72
CA GLU A 105 -1.00 2.74 18.74
C GLU A 105 -0.09 3.45 17.71
N HIS A 106 -0.59 3.65 16.49
CA HIS A 106 0.21 4.14 15.35
C HIS A 106 0.13 5.65 15.09
N ARG A 107 -0.75 6.39 15.77
CA ARG A 107 -0.91 7.86 15.61
C ARG A 107 0.35 8.65 16.02
N GLN A 108 1.30 8.02 16.72
CA GLN A 108 2.51 8.72 17.16
C GLN A 108 3.31 9.25 15.96
N GLY A 109 3.21 10.57 15.75
CA GLY A 109 3.96 11.28 14.72
C GLY A 109 3.22 11.57 13.42
N ASP A 110 1.91 11.27 13.34
CA ASP A 110 1.06 11.72 12.24
C ASP A 110 1.04 13.25 12.17
N LEU A 111 1.67 13.80 11.14
CA LEU A 111 1.42 15.17 10.74
C LEU A 111 0.15 15.18 9.89
N ASP A 112 -0.77 16.10 10.18
CA ASP A 112 -2.09 16.28 9.54
C ASP A 112 -2.05 16.66 8.04
N PHE A 113 -0.98 16.32 7.33
CA PHE A 113 -0.90 16.49 5.89
C PHE A 113 -1.46 15.26 5.21
N GLY A 114 -2.52 15.42 4.41
CA GLY A 114 -3.06 14.34 3.60
C GLY A 114 -1.95 13.70 2.79
N GLU A 115 -1.54 12.50 3.18
CA GLU A 115 -0.48 11.78 2.47
C GLU A 115 -1.08 11.06 1.27
N TRP A 116 -0.33 11.13 0.17
CA TRP A 116 -0.71 10.52 -1.08
C TRP A 116 0.34 9.49 -1.44
N SER A 117 -0.13 8.31 -1.79
CA SER A 117 0.70 7.23 -2.25
C SER A 117 0.15 6.69 -3.55
N SER A 118 1.03 6.09 -4.34
CA SER A 118 0.67 5.31 -5.51
C SER A 118 1.06 3.87 -5.26
N HIS A 119 0.23 2.96 -5.74
CA HIS A 119 0.46 1.53 -5.58
C HIS A 119 0.29 0.81 -6.91
N VAL A 120 1.16 -0.18 -7.14
CA VAL A 120 1.11 -1.07 -8.31
C VAL A 120 1.24 -2.52 -7.83
N SER A 121 0.37 -3.38 -8.33
CA SER A 121 0.36 -4.82 -8.08
C SER A 121 0.47 -5.59 -9.39
N VAL A 122 1.24 -6.68 -9.39
CA VAL A 122 1.46 -7.55 -10.54
C VAL A 122 1.48 -9.01 -10.09
N ILE A 123 0.80 -9.88 -10.83
CA ILE A 123 1.02 -11.33 -10.81
C ILE A 123 1.14 -11.77 -12.28
N ASP A 124 2.17 -12.53 -12.61
CA ASP A 124 2.35 -13.10 -13.95
C ASP A 124 1.86 -14.56 -14.04
N GLY A 125 1.91 -15.13 -15.26
CA GLY A 125 1.48 -16.51 -15.51
C GLY A 125 2.35 -17.58 -14.85
N ASP A 126 3.61 -17.26 -14.54
CA ASP A 126 4.52 -18.17 -13.84
C ASP A 126 4.31 -18.14 -12.33
N GLY A 127 3.58 -17.14 -11.83
CA GLY A 127 3.27 -16.95 -10.42
C GLY A 127 4.25 -16.04 -9.69
N ASN A 128 5.10 -15.32 -10.41
CA ASN A 128 5.86 -14.24 -9.81
C ASN A 128 4.87 -13.13 -9.41
N MET A 129 5.10 -12.53 -8.25
CA MET A 129 4.26 -11.44 -7.74
C MET A 129 5.11 -10.24 -7.34
N ALA A 130 4.57 -9.05 -7.56
CA ALA A 130 5.13 -7.80 -7.07
C ALA A 130 4.02 -6.91 -6.52
N SER A 131 4.27 -6.30 -5.36
CA SER A 131 3.37 -5.35 -4.70
C SER A 131 4.22 -4.17 -4.25
N LEU A 132 4.05 -3.02 -4.92
CA LEU A 132 4.90 -1.85 -4.77
C LEU A 132 4.09 -0.63 -4.36
N SER A 133 4.35 -0.12 -3.16
CA SER A 133 3.80 1.14 -2.66
C SER A 133 4.90 2.20 -2.63
N GLN A 134 4.63 3.38 -3.20
CA GLN A 134 5.53 4.53 -3.16
C GLN A 134 4.78 5.80 -2.75
N SER A 135 5.46 6.71 -2.08
CA SER A 135 4.90 8.00 -1.67
C SER A 135 6.01 9.06 -1.61
N LEU A 136 5.60 10.32 -1.71
CA LEU A 136 6.43 11.47 -1.39
C LEU A 136 6.13 12.04 0.00
N GLY A 137 5.23 11.41 0.76
CA GLY A 137 4.60 11.95 1.96
C GLY A 137 3.34 12.72 1.58
N SER A 138 3.37 14.04 1.80
CA SER A 138 2.29 14.96 1.43
C SER A 138 2.05 15.00 -0.09
N MET A 139 0.92 15.57 -0.50
CA MET A 139 0.69 15.89 -1.93
C MET A 139 1.84 16.78 -2.46
N PHE A 140 2.54 16.29 -3.49
CA PHE A 140 3.78 16.85 -4.03
C PHE A 140 4.99 16.88 -3.07
N GLY A 141 4.99 16.06 -2.02
CA GLY A 141 6.09 15.93 -1.07
C GLY A 141 6.46 17.25 -0.39
N SER A 142 7.72 17.64 -0.48
CA SER A 142 8.22 18.91 0.05
C SER A 142 7.83 20.13 -0.80
N LYS A 143 7.22 19.91 -1.98
CA LYS A 143 6.96 20.93 -3.01
C LYS A 143 8.24 21.56 -3.58
N VAL A 144 9.41 20.93 -3.35
CA VAL A 144 10.70 21.36 -3.88
C VAL A 144 11.12 20.49 -5.06
N VAL A 145 11.25 21.11 -6.23
CA VAL A 145 11.85 20.48 -7.41
C VAL A 145 13.32 20.85 -7.45
N LEU A 146 14.19 19.84 -7.48
CA LEU A 146 15.64 20.00 -7.58
C LEU A 146 15.99 20.49 -9.00
N PRO A 147 16.48 21.73 -9.17
CA PRO A 147 16.54 22.37 -10.49
C PRO A 147 17.48 21.67 -11.47
N THR A 148 18.53 21.00 -11.00
CA THR A 148 19.50 20.33 -11.87
C THR A 148 18.93 19.04 -12.46
N THR A 149 18.17 18.28 -11.67
CA THR A 149 17.66 16.95 -12.06
C THR A 149 16.19 16.98 -12.50
N GLY A 150 15.45 18.00 -12.04
CA GLY A 150 14.00 18.10 -12.13
C GLY A 150 13.26 17.08 -11.26
N ILE A 151 13.91 16.53 -10.23
CA ILE A 151 13.31 15.57 -9.29
C ILE A 151 12.52 16.32 -8.22
N LEU A 152 11.29 15.87 -7.95
CA LEU A 152 10.47 16.37 -6.85
C LEU A 152 10.85 15.64 -5.55
N ALA A 153 11.24 16.38 -4.52
CA ALA A 153 11.67 15.81 -3.25
C ALA A 153 10.48 15.42 -2.34
N ASN A 154 10.65 14.32 -1.59
CA ASN A 154 9.71 13.90 -0.56
C ASN A 154 9.86 14.76 0.72
N ASN A 155 8.93 14.60 1.66
CA ASN A 155 8.96 15.25 2.97
C ASN A 155 8.87 14.24 4.14
N PHE A 156 9.39 13.03 3.99
CA PHE A 156 9.36 12.03 5.08
C PHE A 156 10.26 12.40 6.27
N ALA A 157 11.29 13.22 6.05
CA ALA A 157 12.14 13.74 7.11
C ALA A 157 11.53 14.98 7.78
N MET A 158 10.20 15.03 7.96
CA MET A 158 9.57 16.12 8.71
C MET A 158 9.65 15.86 10.22
N PRO A 159 9.80 16.91 11.05
CA PRO A 159 9.70 16.76 12.49
C PRO A 159 8.29 16.28 12.82
N THR A 160 8.19 15.12 13.45
CA THR A 160 6.93 14.65 14.02
C THR A 160 6.50 15.58 15.16
N GLN A 161 5.27 15.45 15.66
CA GLN A 161 4.81 16.17 16.86
C GLN A 161 5.71 15.98 18.11
N TYR A 162 6.62 15.00 18.09
CA TYR A 162 7.61 14.73 19.14
C TYR A 162 9.03 15.21 18.77
N GLY A 163 9.17 15.99 17.71
CA GLY A 163 10.45 16.38 17.12
C GLY A 163 11.03 15.30 16.20
N PHE A 164 12.20 15.58 15.62
CA PHE A 164 13.12 14.49 15.29
C PHE A 164 13.53 13.89 16.64
N GLU A 165 13.52 12.56 16.80
CA GLU A 165 14.29 11.98 17.88
C GLU A 165 15.73 12.47 17.72
N ARG A 166 16.14 13.43 18.56
CA ARG A 166 17.50 13.93 18.57
C ARG A 166 18.41 12.74 18.86
N GLY A 167 19.26 12.35 17.91
CA GLY A 167 20.27 11.32 18.09
C GLY A 167 20.02 9.97 17.39
N THR A 168 19.02 9.84 16.51
CA THR A 168 18.96 8.70 15.59
C THR A 168 19.38 9.12 14.18
N ASP A 169 20.68 9.41 14.01
CA ASP A 169 21.26 10.08 12.82
C ASP A 169 20.92 9.47 11.44
N ARG A 170 20.29 8.28 11.37
CA ARG A 170 19.90 7.57 10.14
C ARG A 170 18.64 6.69 10.28
N SER A 171 17.73 7.01 11.19
CA SER A 171 16.48 6.24 11.33
C SER A 171 15.55 6.45 10.12
N ILE A 172 14.83 5.40 9.72
CA ILE A 172 13.78 5.48 8.71
C ILE A 172 12.50 5.88 9.45
N ALA A 173 11.86 6.96 9.02
CA ALA A 173 10.60 7.41 9.60
C ALA A 173 9.52 6.32 9.48
N SER A 174 8.67 6.21 10.51
CA SER A 174 7.48 5.36 10.45
C SER A 174 6.57 5.83 9.31
N HIS A 175 5.93 4.89 8.62
CA HIS A 175 5.05 5.18 7.49
C HIS A 175 3.91 4.17 7.36
N TYR A 176 2.78 4.59 6.77
CA TYR A 176 1.60 3.75 6.61
C TYR A 176 1.60 2.85 5.37
N LEU A 177 2.66 2.89 4.54
CA LEU A 177 2.73 2.05 3.34
C LEU A 177 2.73 0.56 3.71
N LEU A 178 1.71 -0.15 3.23
CA LEU A 178 1.48 -1.56 3.54
C LEU A 178 1.17 -2.36 2.25
N PRO A 179 2.15 -2.55 1.35
CA PRO A 179 2.00 -3.49 0.24
C PRO A 179 1.90 -4.92 0.79
N VAL A 180 1.03 -5.72 0.19
CA VAL A 180 0.77 -7.10 0.61
C VAL A 180 0.91 -8.04 -0.58
N LEU A 181 1.57 -9.15 -0.32
CA LEU A 181 1.49 -10.35 -1.13
C LEU A 181 0.79 -11.44 -0.33
N ALA A 182 0.01 -12.30 -0.96
CA ALA A 182 -0.59 -13.42 -0.28
C ALA A 182 -0.57 -14.70 -1.11
N LEU A 183 -0.32 -15.79 -0.41
CA LEU A 183 -0.26 -17.15 -0.93
C LEU A 183 -1.47 -17.95 -0.44
N SER A 184 -2.02 -18.82 -1.28
CA SER A 184 -2.98 -19.86 -0.92
C SER A 184 -2.25 -21.19 -0.97
N GLY A 185 -1.94 -21.79 0.19
CA GLY A 185 -0.90 -22.81 0.28
C GLY A 185 0.45 -22.28 -0.25
N GLU A 186 1.01 -22.95 -1.27
CA GLU A 186 2.24 -22.54 -1.96
C GLU A 186 2.00 -21.73 -3.24
N ARG A 187 0.74 -21.44 -3.60
CA ARG A 187 0.42 -20.74 -4.85
C ARG A 187 0.24 -19.24 -4.63
N ALA A 188 0.76 -18.45 -5.55
CA ALA A 188 0.45 -17.04 -5.71
C ALA A 188 -1.08 -16.83 -5.75
N TRP A 189 -1.61 -15.97 -4.89
CA TRP A 189 -3.04 -15.72 -4.81
C TRP A 189 -3.41 -14.26 -5.00
N LEU A 190 -2.80 -13.34 -4.25
CA LEU A 190 -3.17 -11.92 -4.24
C LEU A 190 -1.92 -11.03 -4.13
N ALA A 191 -1.86 -10.00 -4.96
CA ALA A 191 -1.01 -8.85 -4.79
C ALA A 191 -1.90 -7.61 -4.66
N ILE A 192 -1.74 -6.87 -3.56
CA ILE A 192 -2.57 -5.70 -3.28
C ILE A 192 -1.83 -4.68 -2.43
N GLY A 193 -2.21 -3.41 -2.60
CA GLY A 193 -1.92 -2.35 -1.68
C GLY A 193 -2.89 -1.21 -1.89
N VAL A 194 -2.97 -0.33 -0.91
CA VAL A 194 -3.95 0.74 -0.85
C VAL A 194 -3.22 2.07 -0.71
N SER A 195 -3.83 3.13 -1.23
CA SER A 195 -3.37 4.50 -1.01
C SER A 195 -4.22 5.23 0.03
N GLY A 196 -3.64 6.23 0.70
CA GLY A 196 -4.40 7.12 1.59
C GLY A 196 -4.08 7.00 3.07
N ASN A 197 -2.79 6.92 3.43
CA ASN A 197 -2.30 7.04 4.80
C ASN A 197 -3.02 6.10 5.79
N ARG A 198 -3.54 6.60 6.91
CA ARG A 198 -4.36 5.91 7.92
C ARG A 198 -5.54 5.10 7.37
N HIS A 199 -6.01 5.36 6.14
CA HIS A 199 -7.05 4.55 5.50
C HIS A 199 -6.52 3.24 4.90
N ILE A 200 -5.20 3.10 4.74
CA ILE A 200 -4.55 1.95 4.12
C ILE A 200 -4.89 0.68 4.89
N LEU A 201 -4.59 0.62 6.19
CA LEU A 201 -4.82 -0.57 7.00
C LEU A 201 -6.32 -0.94 7.06
N PRO A 202 -7.24 -0.03 7.44
CA PRO A 202 -8.68 -0.30 7.41
C PRO A 202 -9.21 -0.84 6.09
N THR A 203 -8.79 -0.23 4.98
CA THR A 203 -9.26 -0.60 3.65
C THR A 203 -8.71 -1.96 3.24
N LEU A 204 -7.42 -2.19 3.49
CA LEU A 204 -6.74 -3.42 3.14
C LEU A 204 -7.38 -4.62 3.86
N VAL A 205 -7.63 -4.49 5.17
CA VAL A 205 -8.31 -5.54 5.96
C VAL A 205 -9.66 -5.87 5.35
N GLN A 206 -10.51 -4.86 5.11
CA GLN A 206 -11.85 -5.08 4.57
C GLN A 206 -11.84 -5.73 3.18
N ILE A 207 -10.95 -5.30 2.28
CA ILE A 207 -10.84 -5.89 0.94
C ILE A 207 -10.33 -7.32 1.03
N VAL A 208 -9.23 -7.57 1.75
CA VAL A 208 -8.66 -8.92 1.87
C VAL A 208 -9.68 -9.86 2.48
N TRP A 209 -10.44 -9.37 3.45
CA TRP A 209 -11.49 -10.13 4.10
C TRP A 209 -12.66 -10.48 3.15
N LEU A 210 -13.19 -9.51 2.41
CA LEU A 210 -14.22 -9.74 1.37
C LEU A 210 -13.79 -10.81 0.36
N LEU A 211 -12.53 -10.76 -0.08
CA LEU A 211 -11.97 -11.71 -1.04
C LEU A 211 -11.71 -13.09 -0.43
N SER A 212 -11.15 -13.15 0.77
CA SER A 212 -10.67 -14.41 1.37
C SER A 212 -11.75 -15.18 2.11
N GLU A 213 -12.76 -14.51 2.68
CA GLU A 213 -13.75 -15.15 3.57
C GLU A 213 -15.16 -15.20 3.01
N PHE A 214 -15.54 -14.23 2.18
CA PHE A 214 -16.87 -14.23 1.55
C PHE A 214 -16.85 -14.52 0.05
N GLY A 215 -15.66 -14.75 -0.52
CA GLY A 215 -15.52 -15.11 -1.91
C GLY A 215 -16.00 -14.03 -2.89
N TYR A 216 -15.96 -12.76 -2.49
CA TYR A 216 -16.30 -11.66 -3.39
C TYR A 216 -15.36 -11.65 -4.59
N ALA A 217 -15.88 -11.26 -5.76
CA ALA A 217 -15.01 -10.90 -6.87
C ALA A 217 -14.25 -9.61 -6.53
N VAL A 218 -13.08 -9.41 -7.18
CA VAL A 218 -12.25 -8.21 -7.01
C VAL A 218 -13.05 -6.92 -7.15
N GLU A 219 -13.81 -6.83 -8.24
CA GLU A 219 -14.59 -5.62 -8.56
C GLU A 219 -15.60 -5.33 -7.44
N ASP A 220 -16.35 -6.36 -7.02
CA ASP A 220 -17.37 -6.22 -5.98
C ASP A 220 -16.75 -5.85 -4.63
N ALA A 221 -15.59 -6.42 -4.29
CA ALA A 221 -14.88 -6.08 -3.06
C ALA A 221 -14.42 -4.61 -3.05
N PHE A 222 -14.08 -4.05 -4.21
CA PHE A 222 -13.64 -2.66 -4.33
C PHE A 222 -14.81 -1.68 -4.25
N HIS A 223 -15.98 -2.05 -4.76
CA HIS A 223 -17.19 -1.22 -4.68
C HIS A 223 -17.97 -1.42 -3.38
N HIS A 224 -17.56 -2.37 -2.54
CA HIS A 224 -18.19 -2.60 -1.25
C HIS A 224 -18.02 -1.38 -0.33
N ALA A 225 -19.09 -1.05 0.40
CA ALA A 225 -19.09 0.03 1.38
C ALA A 225 -18.11 -0.30 2.51
N ARG A 226 -17.30 0.68 2.90
CA ARG A 226 -16.21 0.49 3.86
C ARG A 226 -16.27 1.44 5.04
N LEU A 227 -15.69 0.97 6.14
CA LEU A 227 -15.32 1.75 7.30
C LEU A 227 -13.92 2.35 7.14
N GLY A 228 -13.69 3.49 7.75
CA GLY A 228 -12.39 4.15 7.84
C GLY A 228 -12.24 4.89 9.15
N ILE A 229 -11.12 5.61 9.28
CA ILE A 229 -10.84 6.45 10.44
C ILE A 229 -10.41 7.86 10.01
N SER A 230 -11.00 8.86 10.64
CA SER A 230 -10.70 10.26 10.41
C SER A 230 -9.41 10.71 11.11
N LEU A 231 -8.92 11.89 10.75
CA LEU A 231 -7.80 12.54 11.46
C LEU A 231 -8.13 12.86 12.93
N SER A 232 -9.40 13.05 13.26
CA SER A 232 -9.85 13.28 14.63
C SER A 232 -10.02 11.98 15.43
N GLY A 233 -9.63 10.82 14.87
CA GLY A 233 -9.84 9.52 15.51
C GLY A 233 -11.30 9.09 15.54
N GLN A 234 -12.09 9.50 14.55
CA GLN A 234 -13.51 9.16 14.45
C GLN A 234 -13.70 8.06 13.41
N ILE A 235 -14.65 7.16 13.65
CA ILE A 235 -15.05 6.19 12.64
C ILE A 235 -15.78 6.89 11.50
N GLU A 236 -15.34 6.60 10.27
CA GLU A 236 -15.99 7.05 9.05
C GLU A 236 -16.62 5.84 8.38
N ILE A 237 -17.76 6.04 7.71
CA ILE A 237 -18.38 4.99 6.89
C ILE A 237 -18.88 5.57 5.57
N ASP A 238 -18.75 4.78 4.51
CA ASP A 238 -19.23 5.12 3.18
C ASP A 238 -20.73 5.45 3.18
N ALA A 239 -21.11 6.47 2.40
CA ALA A 239 -22.49 6.88 2.22
C ALA A 239 -23.39 5.77 1.63
N SER A 240 -22.81 4.81 0.91
CA SER A 240 -23.53 3.66 0.33
C SER A 240 -23.87 2.58 1.37
N ALA A 241 -23.34 2.63 2.60
CA ALA A 241 -23.63 1.62 3.60
C ALA A 241 -25.14 1.60 3.98
N PRO A 242 -25.69 0.42 4.34
CA PRO A 242 -27.07 0.29 4.81
C PRO A 242 -27.37 1.21 6.00
N GLN A 243 -28.62 1.66 6.11
CA GLN A 243 -29.00 2.62 7.14
C GLN A 243 -28.96 1.99 8.55
N GLU A 244 -29.24 0.70 8.64
CA GLU A 244 -29.16 -0.11 9.85
C GLU A 244 -27.73 -0.10 10.42
N VAL A 245 -26.74 -0.27 9.55
CA VAL A 245 -25.31 -0.22 9.89
C VAL A 245 -24.91 1.16 10.41
N LYS A 246 -25.26 2.22 9.67
CA LYS A 246 -24.97 3.60 10.09
C LYS A 246 -25.59 3.92 11.44
N THR A 247 -26.80 3.40 11.69
CA THR A 247 -27.52 3.60 12.95
C THR A 247 -26.86 2.86 14.10
N ALA A 248 -26.43 1.61 13.88
CA ALA A 248 -25.72 0.83 14.89
C ALA A 248 -24.38 1.49 15.29
N LEU A 249 -23.58 1.93 14.31
CA LEU A 249 -22.33 2.66 14.55
C LEU A 249 -22.57 3.94 15.36
N LYS A 250 -23.59 4.73 15.00
CA LYS A 250 -23.95 5.92 15.76
C LYS A 250 -24.29 5.58 17.21
N GLN A 251 -25.09 4.53 17.46
CA GLN A 251 -25.47 4.14 18.82
C GLN A 251 -24.27 3.71 19.67
N LEU A 252 -23.34 2.96 19.09
CA LEU A 252 -22.13 2.49 19.77
C LEU A 252 -21.25 3.66 20.20
N PHE A 253 -20.91 4.55 19.27
CA PHE A 253 -20.00 5.66 19.53
C PHE A 253 -20.67 6.89 20.17
N SER A 254 -22.01 6.90 20.33
CA SER A 254 -22.72 7.93 21.11
C SER A 254 -22.76 7.64 22.61
N ARG A 255 -22.58 6.37 23.02
CA ARG A 255 -22.71 5.92 24.42
C ARG A 255 -21.41 6.00 25.22
N ASP A 256 -20.25 6.11 24.57
CA ASP A 256 -18.94 6.09 25.22
C ASP A 256 -18.44 7.51 25.57
N ARG A 257 -19.19 8.22 26.44
CA ARG A 257 -18.78 9.53 26.99
C ARG A 257 -17.89 9.40 28.24
N GLY A 258 -17.51 8.19 28.64
CA GLY A 258 -16.84 7.90 29.91
C GLY A 258 -15.31 7.89 29.87
N SER A 259 -14.69 7.80 28.70
CA SER A 259 -13.24 7.89 28.53
C SER A 259 -12.93 8.84 27.38
N GLY A 260 -12.05 9.82 27.61
CA GLY A 260 -11.92 10.99 26.76
C GLY A 260 -11.70 10.68 25.27
N ARG A 261 -12.57 11.26 24.44
CA ARG A 261 -12.56 11.38 22.97
C ARG A 261 -13.09 10.19 22.17
N CYS A 262 -14.42 10.07 22.11
CA CYS A 262 -15.11 9.54 20.94
C CYS A 262 -16.25 10.48 20.54
N GLU A 263 -16.10 11.13 19.38
CA GLU A 263 -17.00 12.15 18.80
C GLU A 263 -17.38 11.70 17.36
N PRO A 264 -18.41 12.25 16.70
CA PRO A 264 -19.38 11.50 15.90
C PRO A 264 -18.86 10.82 14.61
N VAL A 265 -19.57 9.76 14.21
CA VAL A 265 -19.43 9.06 12.92
C VAL A 265 -19.66 10.03 11.77
N ARG A 266 -18.66 10.25 10.92
CA ARG A 266 -18.80 11.06 9.70
C ARG A 266 -19.17 10.17 8.52
N THR A 267 -20.16 10.61 7.74
CA THR A 267 -20.48 10.02 6.44
C THR A 267 -19.64 10.72 5.39
N ALA A 268 -18.57 10.09 4.90
CA ALA A 268 -17.68 10.67 3.90
C ALA A 268 -18.02 10.13 2.49
N MET A 269 -17.75 10.95 1.46
CA MET A 269 -17.90 10.63 0.05
C MET A 269 -16.53 10.48 -0.62
N ARG A 270 -16.48 9.63 -1.67
CA ARG A 270 -15.35 9.22 -2.55
C ARG A 270 -14.44 8.10 -2.05
N CYS A 271 -14.93 6.87 -2.27
CA CYS A 271 -14.12 5.68 -2.44
C CYS A 271 -13.48 5.67 -3.83
N GLY A 272 -12.22 6.11 -3.91
CA GLY A 272 -11.36 6.01 -5.09
C GLY A 272 -9.89 5.76 -4.70
N ARG A 273 -9.66 5.14 -3.54
CA ARG A 273 -8.34 5.08 -2.87
C ARG A 273 -7.69 3.69 -2.83
N ALA A 274 -8.40 2.65 -3.26
CA ALA A 274 -7.80 1.33 -3.42
C ALA A 274 -7.19 1.22 -4.82
N CYS A 275 -5.92 0.84 -4.91
CA CYS A 275 -5.26 0.59 -6.19
C CYS A 275 -5.57 -0.84 -6.64
N GLY A 276 -5.78 -1.04 -7.95
CA GLY A 276 -6.28 -2.28 -8.52
C GLY A 276 -5.47 -3.50 -8.04
N PRO A 277 -6.12 -4.50 -7.41
CA PRO A 277 -5.42 -5.68 -6.94
C PRO A 277 -5.28 -6.65 -8.12
N VAL A 278 -4.36 -7.60 -7.99
CA VAL A 278 -4.24 -8.69 -8.94
C VAL A 278 -4.49 -9.99 -8.21
N LEU A 279 -5.47 -10.77 -8.71
CA LEU A 279 -5.74 -12.13 -8.25
C LEU A 279 -5.31 -13.13 -9.31
N ARG A 280 -4.75 -14.26 -8.87
CA ARG A 280 -4.63 -15.46 -9.71
C ARG A 280 -5.81 -16.39 -9.41
N ARG A 281 -6.65 -16.67 -10.42
CA ARG A 281 -7.77 -17.61 -10.29
C ARG A 281 -7.24 -19.04 -10.32
N GLU A 282 -7.77 -19.92 -9.45
CA GLU A 282 -7.31 -21.30 -9.32
C GLU A 282 -7.55 -22.18 -10.57
N SER A 283 -8.36 -21.72 -11.53
CA SER A 283 -8.79 -22.51 -12.70
C SER A 283 -8.40 -21.96 -14.09
N ARG A 284 -7.80 -20.76 -14.21
CA ARG A 284 -7.33 -20.22 -15.51
C ARG A 284 -6.15 -19.25 -15.33
N ASP A 285 -5.10 -19.46 -16.13
CA ASP A 285 -3.91 -18.61 -16.29
C ASP A 285 -4.25 -17.29 -17.03
N ASP A 286 -5.21 -16.53 -16.54
CA ASP A 286 -5.49 -15.18 -17.05
C ASP A 286 -4.77 -14.16 -16.16
N GLY A 287 -3.64 -13.65 -16.64
CA GLY A 287 -2.94 -12.53 -16.01
C GLY A 287 -3.84 -11.30 -15.98
N ALA A 288 -4.25 -10.87 -14.78
CA ALA A 288 -4.96 -9.61 -14.59
C ALA A 288 -3.93 -8.51 -14.28
N HIS A 289 -3.97 -7.41 -15.04
CA HIS A 289 -3.17 -6.21 -14.75
C HIS A 289 -4.13 -5.06 -14.43
N GLY A 290 -4.10 -4.59 -13.19
CA GLY A 290 -4.89 -3.44 -12.74
C GLY A 290 -3.96 -2.32 -12.26
N VAL A 291 -3.88 -1.22 -13.01
CA VAL A 291 -3.28 0.03 -12.54
C VAL A 291 -4.42 1.01 -12.31
N VAL A 292 -4.67 1.38 -11.06
CA VAL A 292 -5.62 2.44 -10.71
C VAL A 292 -4.83 3.57 -10.06
N GLY A 293 -4.60 4.63 -10.83
CA GLY A 293 -4.00 5.86 -10.34
C GLY A 293 -5.06 6.73 -9.67
N GLY A 294 -4.86 7.06 -8.38
CA GLY A 294 -5.72 7.99 -7.67
C GLY A 294 -5.55 9.42 -8.19
N GLY A 295 -6.40 9.85 -9.11
CA GLY A 295 -6.46 11.22 -9.62
C GLY A 295 -7.90 11.59 -10.02
N HIS A 296 -8.31 12.83 -9.79
CA HIS A 296 -9.62 13.33 -10.22
C HIS A 296 -9.72 13.38 -11.75
N GLY A 297 -10.45 12.42 -12.31
CA GLY A 297 -10.87 12.35 -13.71
C GLY A 297 -11.50 10.99 -13.98
N ASP A 298 -12.45 10.90 -14.90
CA ASP A 298 -13.02 9.61 -15.34
C ASP A 298 -11.89 8.65 -15.78
N LEU A 299 -11.69 7.57 -15.01
CA LEU A 299 -10.61 6.61 -15.24
C LEU A 299 -11.15 5.45 -16.08
N ARG A 300 -10.79 5.43 -17.37
CA ARG A 300 -10.88 4.21 -18.21
C ARG A 300 -9.70 3.30 -17.89
N ALA A 301 -9.95 2.00 -17.69
CA ALA A 301 -8.91 0.99 -17.53
C ALA A 301 -7.98 0.99 -18.77
N ILE A 302 -6.70 1.30 -18.57
CA ILE A 302 -5.69 1.22 -19.63
C ILE A 302 -5.19 -0.22 -19.70
N ARG A 303 -5.62 -0.98 -20.71
CA ARG A 303 -5.04 -2.28 -21.04
C ARG A 303 -3.70 -2.08 -21.76
N PHE A 304 -2.60 -2.47 -21.13
CA PHE A 304 -1.33 -2.63 -21.83
C PHE A 304 -1.32 -3.98 -22.54
N GLY A 305 -1.47 -3.97 -23.87
CA GLY A 305 -1.26 -5.15 -24.70
C GLY A 305 0.23 -5.35 -24.96
N ILE A 306 0.85 -6.31 -24.29
CA ILE A 306 2.17 -6.80 -24.70
C ILE A 306 1.94 -7.76 -25.87
N SER A 307 2.17 -7.29 -27.09
CA SER A 307 2.23 -8.15 -28.28
C SER A 307 3.49 -9.00 -28.18
N HIS A 308 3.35 -10.29 -27.86
CA HIS A 308 4.43 -11.26 -28.05
C HIS A 308 4.71 -11.43 -29.54
N ARG A 309 5.69 -10.71 -30.09
CA ARG A 309 6.36 -11.17 -31.32
C ARG A 309 7.20 -12.39 -30.93
N GLY A 310 6.79 -13.55 -31.46
CA GLY A 310 7.29 -14.86 -31.09
C GLY A 310 8.81 -14.96 -31.09
N ALA A 311 9.36 -15.32 -29.93
CA ALA A 311 10.69 -15.90 -29.84
C ALA A 311 10.65 -17.28 -30.53
N ARG A 312 11.36 -17.40 -31.65
CA ARG A 312 11.55 -18.67 -32.35
C ARG A 312 12.24 -19.66 -31.40
N ARG A 313 11.56 -20.76 -31.07
CA ARG A 313 12.16 -21.90 -30.38
C ARG A 313 13.32 -22.45 -31.23
N ALA A 314 14.50 -22.60 -30.62
CA ALA A 314 15.61 -23.34 -31.21
C ALA A 314 15.21 -24.81 -31.43
N PRO A 315 15.61 -25.43 -32.56
CA PRO A 315 15.25 -26.82 -32.84
C PRO A 315 16.00 -27.79 -31.90
N ARG A 316 15.26 -28.75 -31.33
CA ARG A 316 15.82 -29.88 -30.56
C ARG A 316 16.72 -30.75 -31.46
N PRO A 317 17.84 -31.29 -30.95
CA PRO A 317 18.64 -32.25 -31.70
C PRO A 317 17.87 -33.56 -31.90
N ALA A 318 17.96 -34.12 -33.11
CA ALA A 318 17.29 -35.36 -33.49
C ALA A 318 17.95 -36.58 -32.82
N ALA A 319 17.12 -37.52 -32.35
CA ALA A 319 17.55 -38.81 -31.84
C ALA A 319 18.15 -39.68 -32.96
N PRO A 320 19.17 -40.52 -32.68
CA PRO A 320 19.80 -41.34 -33.70
C PRO A 320 18.86 -42.46 -34.16
N ARG A 321 18.66 -42.57 -35.48
CA ARG A 321 17.99 -43.71 -36.11
C ARG A 321 18.92 -44.92 -36.10
N GLY A 322 18.46 -46.02 -35.53
CA GLY A 322 19.13 -47.32 -35.62
C GLY A 322 19.24 -47.78 -37.08
N ARG A 323 20.37 -48.41 -37.40
CA ARG A 323 20.59 -49.16 -38.64
C ARG A 323 20.28 -50.63 -38.36
N ASP A 324 19.42 -51.20 -39.18
CA ASP A 324 19.66 -52.51 -39.79
C ASP A 324 20.22 -52.24 -41.19
#